data_AF-A0A833LJS9-F1
#
_entry.id   AF-A0A833LJS9-F1
#
_cell.length_a   1.000
_cell.length_b   1.000
_cell.length_c   1.000
_cell.angle_alpha   90.00
_cell.angle_beta   90.00
_cell.angle_gamma   90.00
#
_symmetry.space_group_name_H-M   'P 1'
#
loop_
_entity.id
_entity.type
_entity.pdbx_description
1 polymer ?
#
loop_
_entity_poly.entity_id
_entity_poly.type
_entity_poly.pdbx_seq_one_letter_code
_entity_poly.pdbx_strand_id
1 'polypeptide(L)' 'MIEPTPVVLSVAVLSSFLVGLSKGGVPTVGTLAVPLLALVMPPVTAAALLLPIFIVSDVVAVYLYRRDYSARN' A
#
# COMPACT_ATOMS: atom_id res chain seq x y z
N MET A 1 4.37 -16.51 -14.93
CA MET A 1 5.41 -15.92 -14.07
C MET A 1 5.29 -14.41 -14.20
N ILE A 2 5.37 -13.67 -13.09
CA ILE A 2 5.45 -12.20 -13.16
C ILE A 2 6.86 -11.90 -13.63
N GLU A 3 7.02 -11.49 -14.87
CA GLU A 3 8.31 -11.04 -15.38
C GLU A 3 8.62 -9.67 -14.73
N PRO A 4 9.70 -9.53 -13.94
CA PRO A 4 10.05 -8.29 -13.26
C PRO A 4 10.65 -7.30 -14.27
N THR A 5 9.81 -6.79 -15.16
CA THR A 5 10.21 -5.74 -16.10
C THR A 5 10.46 -4.43 -15.35
N PRO A 6 11.35 -3.55 -15.86
CA PRO A 6 11.60 -2.24 -15.24
C PRO A 6 10.33 -1.41 -15.03
N VAL A 7 9.35 -1.54 -15.94
CA VAL A 7 8.05 -0.87 -15.83
C VAL A 7 7.26 -1.40 -14.64
N VAL A 8 7.15 -2.72 -14.48
CA VAL A 8 6.45 -3.35 -13.35
C VAL A 8 7.08 -2.94 -12.02
N LEU A 9 8.41 -2.92 -11.92
CA LEU A 9 9.12 -2.47 -10.72
C LEU A 9 8.85 -1.00 -10.40
N SER A 10 8.89 -0.12 -11.41
CA SER A 10 8.64 1.31 -11.23
C SER A 10 7.22 1.57 -10.71
N VAL A 11 6.23 0.89 -11.29
CA VAL A 11 4.83 0.99 -10.87
C VAL A 11 4.63 0.37 -9.48
N ALA A 12 5.26 -0.77 -9.18
CA ALA A 12 5.18 -1.39 -7.86
C ALA A 12 5.78 -0.50 -6.76
N VAL A 13 6.92 0.14 -7.01
CA VAL A 13 7.53 1.11 -6.08
C VAL A 13 6.59 2.29 -5.86
N LEU A 14 6.04 2.86 -6.93
CA LEU A 14 5.08 3.96 -6.83
C LEU A 14 3.83 3.55 -6.04
N SER A 15 3.19 2.43 -6.39
CA SER A 15 2.02 1.90 -5.68
C SER A 15 2.31 1.68 -4.19
N SER A 16 3.46 1.09 -3.86
CA SER A 16 3.87 0.84 -2.46
C SER A 16 4.07 2.14 -1.69
N PHE A 17 4.66 3.15 -2.32
CA PHE A 17 4.83 4.47 -1.74
C PHE A 17 3.48 5.13 -1.45
N LEU A 18 2.50 5.02 -2.35
CA LEU A 18 1.15 5.56 -2.14
C LEU A 18 0.40 4.87 -0.99
N VAL A 19 0.60 3.56 -0.79
CA VAL A 19 0.07 2.84 0.38
C VAL A 19 0.65 3.42 1.68
N GLY A 20 1.97 3.64 1.73
CA GLY A 20 2.61 4.27 2.89
C GLY A 20 2.08 5.68 3.17
N LEU A 21 1.94 6.50 2.12
CA LEU A 21 1.43 7.86 2.22
C LEU A 21 -0.01 7.93 2.77
N SER A 22 -0.84 6.93 2.46
CA SER A 22 -2.20 6.79 2.99
C SER A 22 -2.23 6.73 4.53
N LYS A 23 -1.18 6.18 5.15
CA LYS A 23 -1.05 6.09 6.62
C LYS A 23 -0.39 7.31 7.26
N GLY A 24 0.30 8.12 6.47
CA GLY A 24 1.00 9.33 6.93
C GLY A 24 0.15 10.61 6.97
N GLY A 25 -1.09 10.58 6.48
CA GLY A 25 -2.00 11.74 6.53
C GLY A 25 -2.79 12.04 5.26
N VAL A 26 -2.62 11.25 4.18
CA VAL A 26 -3.37 11.43 2.92
C VAL A 26 -4.15 10.16 2.54
N PRO A 27 -5.25 9.83 3.23
CA PRO A 27 -5.86 8.50 3.20
C PRO A 27 -6.28 8.03 1.80
N THR A 28 -6.80 8.93 0.97
CA THR A 28 -7.39 8.62 -0.34
C THR A 28 -6.39 8.05 -1.34
N VAL A 29 -5.10 8.40 -1.22
CA VAL A 29 -4.06 8.02 -2.19
C VAL A 29 -3.77 6.52 -2.17
N GLY A 30 -3.99 5.84 -1.04
CA GLY A 30 -3.79 4.40 -0.92
C GLY A 30 -4.74 3.58 -1.80
N THR A 31 -5.91 4.12 -2.16
CA THR A 31 -6.87 3.45 -3.04
C THR A 31 -6.37 3.34 -4.48
N LEU A 32 -5.41 4.19 -4.88
CA LEU A 32 -4.80 4.17 -6.21
C LEU A 32 -3.74 3.08 -6.38
N ALA A 33 -3.22 2.50 -5.29
CA ALA A 33 -2.12 1.55 -5.35
C ALA A 33 -2.45 0.28 -6.17
N VAL A 34 -3.62 -0.32 -5.93
CA VAL A 34 -4.07 -1.53 -6.64
C VAL A 34 -4.43 -1.23 -8.11
N PRO A 35 -5.25 -0.19 -8.44
CA PRO A 35 -5.53 0.18 -9.83
C PRO A 35 -4.27 0.51 -10.64
N LEU A 36 -3.30 1.22 -10.07
CA LEU A 36 -2.05 1.55 -10.76
C LEU A 36 -1.26 0.30 -11.13
N LEU A 37 -1.14 -0.65 -10.21
CA LEU A 37 -0.44 -1.90 -10.47
C LEU A 37 -1.23 -2.82 -11.41
N ALA A 38 -2.57 -2.74 -11.39
CA ALA A 38 -3.45 -3.46 -12.30
C ALA A 38 -3.32 -3.00 -13.77
N LEU A 39 -2.68 -1.86 -14.05
CA LEU A 39 -2.35 -1.44 -15.43
C LEU A 39 -1.32 -2.36 -16.10
N VAL A 40 -0.52 -3.09 -15.31
CA VAL A 40 0.60 -3.89 -15.82
C VAL A 40 0.52 -5.37 -15.44
N MET A 41 -0.44 -5.76 -14.58
CA MET A 41 -0.67 -7.15 -14.19
C MET A 41 -2.15 -7.40 -13.83
N PRO A 42 -2.59 -8.66 -13.74
CA PRO A 42 -3.96 -8.97 -13.33
C PRO A 42 -4.29 -8.37 -11.95
N PRO A 43 -5.51 -7.84 -11.73
CA PRO A 43 -5.86 -7.11 -10.51
C PRO A 43 -5.78 -7.97 -9.24
N VAL A 44 -6.12 -9.26 -9.35
CA VAL A 44 -5.99 -10.22 -8.24
C VAL A 44 -4.51 -10.38 -7.83
N THR A 45 -3.62 -10.45 -8.81
CA THR A 45 -2.17 -10.54 -8.59
C THR A 45 -1.60 -9.25 -8.01
N ALA A 46 -2.06 -8.09 -8.51
CA ALA A 46 -1.68 -6.78 -7.98
C ALA A 46 -2.06 -6.63 -6.50
N ALA A 47 -3.30 -7.00 -6.14
CA ALA A 47 -3.76 -6.99 -4.75
C ALA A 47 -2.95 -7.95 -3.88
N ALA A 48 -2.69 -9.17 -4.35
CA ALA A 48 -1.88 -10.15 -3.64
C ALA A 48 -0.44 -9.66 -3.40
N LEU A 49 0.16 -8.99 -4.39
CA LEU A 49 1.51 -8.43 -4.30
C LEU A 49 1.59 -7.29 -3.28
N LEU A 50 0.58 -6.42 -3.22
CA LEU A 50 0.53 -5.30 -2.28
C LEU A 50 0.11 -5.69 -0.86
N LEU A 51 -0.46 -6.89 -0.68
CA LEU A 51 -1.00 -7.36 0.61
C LEU A 51 0.02 -7.28 1.77
N PRO A 52 1.28 -7.72 1.62
CA PRO A 52 2.28 -7.60 2.69
C PRO A 52 2.59 -6.14 3.04
N ILE A 53 2.58 -5.25 2.05
CA ILE A 53 2.83 -3.82 2.25
C ILE A 53 1.69 -3.19 3.05
N PHE A 54 0.44 -3.53 2.72
CA PHE A 54 -0.73 -3.10 3.50
C PHE A 54 -0.59 -3.51 4.96
N ILE A 55 -0.29 -4.80 5.22
CA ILE A 55 -0.13 -5.33 6.57
C ILE A 55 0.97 -4.56 7.33
N VAL A 56 2.16 -4.42 6.75
CA VAL A 56 3.27 -3.73 7.42
C VAL A 56 2.93 -2.26 7.67
N SER A 57 2.31 -1.58 6.71
CA SER A 57 1.91 -0.18 6.87
C SER A 57 0.89 0.02 7.99
N ASP A 58 -0.06 -0.90 8.13
CA ASP A 58 -1.06 -0.89 9.20
C ASP A 58 -0.42 -1.11 10.56
N VAL A 59 0.47 -2.11 10.67
CA VAL A 59 1.19 -2.41 11.91
C VAL A 59 2.04 -1.21 12.35
N VAL A 60 2.75 -0.56 11.42
CA VAL A 60 3.55 0.64 11.71
C VAL A 60 2.66 1.81 12.14
N ALA A 61 1.54 2.04 11.45
CA ALA A 61 0.60 3.09 11.82
C ALA A 61 0.05 2.88 13.24
N VAL A 62 -0.42 1.67 13.56
CA VAL A 62 -0.89 1.31 14.90
C VAL A 62 0.23 1.49 15.92
N TYR A 63 1.45 1.03 15.61
CA TYR A 63 2.59 1.20 16.50
C TYR A 63 2.85 2.68 16.81
N LEU A 64 2.86 3.55 15.80
CA LEU A 64 3.09 4.99 15.99
C LEU A 64 1.98 5.64 16.84
N TYR A 65 0.72 5.31 16.58
CA TYR A 65 -0.44 5.92 17.26
C TYR A 65 -0.85 5.25 18.58
N ARG A 66 -0.17 4.16 19.02
CA ARG A 66 -0.57 3.38 20.20
C ARG A 66 -0.66 4.17 21.51
N ARG A 67 -0.01 5.33 21.61
CA ARG A 67 0.04 6.15 22.83
C ARG A 67 -0.99 7.26 22.87
N ASP A 68 -1.63 7.55 21.74
CA ASP A 68 -2.65 8.60 21.61
C ASP A 68 -4.08 8.03 21.68
N TYR A 69 -4.21 6.76 22.06
CA TYR A 69 -5.49 6.09 22.23
C TYR A 69 -6.25 6.65 23.44
N SER A 70 -7.44 7.21 23.19
CA SER A 70 -8.40 7.61 24.24
C SER A 70 -9.58 6.66 24.23
N ALA A 71 -9.77 5.89 25.31
CA ALA A 71 -10.89 4.95 25.44
C ALA A 71 -12.26 5.64 25.64
N ARG A 72 -12.27 6.97 25.77
CA ARG A 72 -13.46 7.77 26.13
C ARG A 72 -14.05 8.57 24.95
N ASN A 73 -13.33 8.65 23.82
CA ASN A 73 -13.82 9.15 22.53
C ASN A 73 -14.02 7.98 21.57
#